data_AF-A0A955HI09-F1
#
_entry.id   AF-A0A955HI09-F1
#
_cell.length_a   1.000
_cell.length_b   1.000
_cell.length_c   1.000
_cell.angle_alpha   90.00
_cell.angle_beta   90.00
_cell.angle_gamma   90.00
#
_symmetry.space_group_name_H-M   'P 1'
#
loop_
_entity.id
_entity.type
_entity.pdbx_description
1 polymer ?
#
loop_
_entity_poly.entity_id
_entity_poly.type
_entity_poly.pdbx_seq_one_letter_code
_entity_poly.pdbx_strand_id
1 'polypeptide(L)'
;MTNVSKQELKSAHIQQLQKQLTDLFAVCNSKTAGELFNELFTESERVMYMKRLATIVMLDKGYSRYRISQTLKLSETTASDYALKYDEGHFAAILKLVSSKKFDREAFLKTLETVLQGGMPPMGKGRWKRALK
;
A
#
# COMPACT_ATOMS: atom_id res chain seq x y z
N MET A 1 -12.53 -11.50 -4.94
CA MET A 1 -13.70 -10.84 -5.56
C MET A 1 -14.60 -10.40 -4.43
N THR A 2 -15.03 -9.14 -4.41
CA THR A 2 -15.94 -8.62 -3.38
C THR A 2 -17.38 -8.86 -3.83
N ASN A 3 -18.16 -9.56 -3.02
CA ASN A 3 -19.58 -9.80 -3.29
C ASN A 3 -20.36 -8.55 -2.90
N VAL A 4 -20.50 -7.61 -3.83
CA VAL A 4 -21.33 -6.41 -3.64
C VAL A 4 -22.74 -6.74 -4.14
N SER A 5 -23.75 -6.51 -3.28
CA SER A 5 -25.16 -6.70 -3.62
C SER A 5 -25.57 -5.77 -4.77
N LYS A 6 -26.46 -6.25 -5.66
CA LYS A 6 -27.06 -5.45 -6.74
C LYS A 6 -28.05 -4.40 -6.21
N GLN A 7 -28.47 -4.51 -4.95
CA GLN A 7 -29.32 -3.52 -4.30
C GLN A 7 -28.44 -2.37 -3.80
N GLU A 8 -28.46 -1.27 -4.53
CA GLU A 8 -27.67 -0.09 -4.20
C GLU A 8 -28.29 0.68 -3.02
N LEU A 9 -27.47 0.99 -2.03
CA LEU A 9 -27.84 1.91 -0.96
C LEU A 9 -27.97 3.33 -1.53
N LYS A 10 -28.90 4.14 -1.01
CA LYS A 10 -29.01 5.55 -1.41
C LYS A 10 -27.67 6.27 -1.16
N SER A 11 -27.23 7.08 -2.12
CA SER A 11 -25.92 7.74 -2.11
C SER A 11 -25.66 8.56 -0.83
N ALA A 12 -26.68 9.23 -0.29
CA ALA A 12 -26.58 9.99 0.96
C ALA A 12 -26.23 9.09 2.16
N HIS A 13 -26.83 7.89 2.26
CA HIS A 13 -26.53 6.95 3.34
C HIS A 13 -25.13 6.36 3.19
N ILE A 14 -24.66 6.13 1.96
CA ILE A 14 -23.28 5.66 1.72
C ILE A 14 -22.27 6.69 2.23
N GLN A 15 -22.46 7.97 1.91
CA GLN A 15 -21.56 9.04 2.39
C GLN A 15 -21.55 9.13 3.92
N GLN A 16 -22.72 8.99 4.55
CA GLN A 16 -22.82 8.98 6.00
C GLN A 16 -22.09 7.78 6.63
N LEU A 17 -22.25 6.58 6.07
CA LEU A 17 -21.54 5.38 6.51
C LEU A 17 -20.03 5.50 6.31
N GLN A 18 -19.60 6.07 5.17
CA GLN A 18 -18.18 6.34 4.90
C GLN A 18 -17.59 7.30 5.93
N LYS A 19 -18.33 8.35 6.31
CA LYS A 19 -17.90 9.27 7.36
C LYS A 19 -17.75 8.54 8.71
N GLN A 20 -18.76 7.80 9.13
CA GLN A 20 -18.72 7.04 10.39
C GLN A 20 -17.56 6.03 10.43
N LEU A 21 -17.30 5.34 9.32
CA LEU A 21 -16.16 4.45 9.20
C LEU A 21 -14.82 5.20 9.33
N THR A 22 -14.71 6.37 8.72
CA THR A 22 -13.50 7.21 8.82
C THR A 22 -13.30 7.72 10.24
N ASP A 23 -14.37 8.14 10.91
CA ASP A 23 -14.35 8.58 12.31
C ASP A 23 -13.89 7.45 13.24
N LEU A 24 -14.31 6.20 12.99
CA LEU A 24 -13.83 5.03 13.72
C LEU A 24 -12.31 4.86 13.61
N PHE A 25 -11.76 4.94 12.39
CA PHE A 25 -10.32 4.88 12.17
C PHE A 25 -9.55 6.04 12.82
N ALA A 26 -10.17 7.21 12.94
CA ALA A 26 -9.54 8.39 13.55
C ALA A 26 -9.36 8.27 15.07
N VAL A 27 -10.19 7.47 15.75
CA VAL A 27 -10.10 7.24 17.21
C VAL A 27 -9.09 6.15 17.55
N CYS A 28 -8.73 5.28 16.60
CA CYS A 28 -7.79 4.19 16.84
C CYS A 28 -6.35 4.68 17.11
N ASN A 29 -5.68 4.01 18.06
CA ASN A 29 -4.22 4.03 18.18
C ASN A 29 -3.58 2.90 17.37
N SER A 30 -2.25 2.84 17.31
CA SER A 30 -1.53 1.84 16.49
C SER A 30 -1.89 0.39 16.80
N LYS A 31 -2.17 0.05 18.07
CA LYS A 31 -2.55 -1.32 18.46
C LYS A 31 -3.98 -1.63 18.02
N THR A 32 -4.93 -0.78 18.40
CA THR A 32 -6.36 -0.98 18.07
C THR A 32 -6.61 -0.88 16.56
N ALA A 33 -5.82 -0.07 15.84
CA ALA A 33 -5.89 0.01 14.38
C ALA A 33 -5.49 -1.31 13.73
N GLY A 34 -4.49 -2.02 14.27
CA GLY A 34 -4.07 -3.33 13.77
C GLY A 34 -5.15 -4.39 13.98
N GLU A 35 -5.76 -4.43 15.16
CA GLU A 35 -6.88 -5.33 15.49
C GLU A 35 -8.09 -5.06 14.58
N LEU A 36 -8.53 -3.79 14.51
CA LEU A 36 -9.62 -3.37 13.63
C LEU A 36 -9.37 -3.72 12.16
N PHE A 37 -8.15 -3.53 11.67
CA PHE A 37 -7.78 -3.85 10.30
C PHE A 37 -7.85 -5.36 10.01
N ASN A 38 -7.55 -6.20 10.99
CA ASN A 38 -7.63 -7.66 10.85
C ASN A 38 -9.06 -8.18 10.94
N GLU A 39 -9.92 -7.53 11.71
CA GLU A 39 -11.33 -7.89 11.84
C GLU A 39 -12.18 -7.41 10.65
N LEU A 40 -11.91 -6.20 10.15
CA LEU A 40 -12.70 -5.59 9.09
C LEU A 40 -12.34 -6.13 7.69
N PHE A 41 -11.06 -6.45 7.45
CA PHE A 41 -10.59 -6.85 6.14
C PHE A 41 -10.16 -8.32 6.11
N THR A 42 -10.58 -9.02 5.06
CA THR A 42 -10.06 -10.35 4.77
C THR A 42 -8.55 -10.30 4.50
N GLU A 43 -7.85 -11.42 4.68
CA GLU A 43 -6.42 -11.50 4.36
C GLU A 43 -6.10 -11.03 2.93
N SER A 44 -6.93 -11.42 1.96
CA SER A 44 -6.75 -11.04 0.57
C SER A 44 -6.88 -9.53 0.33
N GLU A 45 -7.83 -8.88 1.00
CA GLU A 45 -8.03 -7.43 0.92
C GLU A 45 -6.88 -6.68 1.57
N ARG A 46 -6.41 -7.15 2.74
CA ARG A 46 -5.24 -6.58 3.41
C ARG A 46 -4.02 -6.59 2.48
N VAL A 47 -3.74 -7.74 1.85
CA VAL A 47 -2.64 -7.85 0.86
C VAL A 47 -2.86 -6.91 -0.31
N MET A 48 -4.08 -6.80 -0.82
CA MET A 48 -4.39 -5.90 -1.93
C MET A 48 -4.13 -4.44 -1.56
N TYR A 49 -4.63 -3.95 -0.43
CA TYR A 49 -4.41 -2.57 0.01
C TYR A 49 -2.94 -2.27 0.28
N MET A 50 -2.19 -3.22 0.87
CA MET A 50 -0.75 -3.10 1.05
C MET A 50 -0.01 -2.94 -0.29
N LYS A 51 -0.33 -3.76 -1.29
CA LYS A 51 0.28 -3.66 -2.63
C LYS A 51 -0.06 -2.35 -3.33
N ARG A 52 -1.29 -1.85 -3.17
CA ARG A 52 -1.72 -0.55 -3.72
C ARG A 52 -0.92 0.60 -3.11
N LEU A 53 -0.80 0.63 -1.78
CA LEU A 53 0.01 1.64 -1.10
C LEU A 53 1.48 1.55 -1.51
N ALA A 54 2.07 0.36 -1.51
CA ALA A 54 3.45 0.14 -1.93
C ALA A 54 3.70 0.61 -3.36
N THR A 55 2.77 0.35 -4.29
CA THR A 55 2.85 0.81 -5.68
C THR A 55 2.96 2.33 -5.74
N ILE A 56 2.07 3.05 -5.04
CA ILE A 56 2.06 4.52 -5.03
C ILE A 56 3.38 5.07 -4.47
N VAL A 57 3.88 4.49 -3.37
CA VAL A 57 5.15 4.91 -2.75
C VAL A 57 6.35 4.61 -3.65
N MET A 58 6.33 3.48 -4.37
CA MET A 58 7.37 3.13 -5.33
C MET A 58 7.35 4.05 -6.57
N LEU A 59 6.17 4.42 -7.06
CA LEU A 59 6.04 5.40 -8.15
C LEU A 59 6.60 6.77 -7.72
N ASP A 60 6.28 7.22 -6.51
CA ASP A 60 6.83 8.45 -5.94
C ASP A 60 8.36 8.44 -5.76
N LYS A 61 8.94 7.25 -5.64
CA LYS A 61 10.41 7.05 -5.60
C LYS A 61 11.05 6.90 -6.98
N GLY A 62 10.27 6.92 -8.06
CA GLY A 62 10.77 6.80 -9.43
C GLY A 62 11.07 5.36 -9.86
N TYR A 63 10.50 4.34 -9.19
CA TYR A 63 10.64 2.97 -9.67
C TYR A 63 9.85 2.74 -10.96
N SER A 64 10.44 2.04 -11.92
CA SER A 64 9.76 1.67 -13.17
C SER A 64 8.56 0.74 -12.94
N ARG A 65 7.54 0.85 -13.79
CA ARG A 65 6.37 -0.07 -13.85
C ARG A 65 6.75 -1.55 -13.80
N TYR A 66 7.75 -1.93 -14.61
CA TYR A 66 8.26 -3.30 -14.65
C TYR A 66 8.78 -3.76 -13.27
N ARG A 67 9.62 -2.94 -12.64
CA ARG A 67 10.17 -3.25 -11.31
C ARG A 67 9.08 -3.37 -10.25
N ILE A 68 8.07 -2.51 -10.27
CA ILE A 68 6.90 -2.59 -9.37
C ILE A 68 6.14 -3.90 -9.57
N SER A 69 5.84 -4.25 -10.82
CA SER A 69 5.15 -5.50 -11.18
C SER A 69 5.89 -6.74 -10.64
N GLN A 70 7.20 -6.83 -10.87
CA GLN A 70 8.01 -7.97 -10.42
C GLN A 70 8.12 -8.09 -8.90
N THR A 71 8.17 -6.95 -8.21
CA THR A 71 8.33 -6.87 -6.76
C THR A 71 7.05 -7.23 -6.03
N LEU A 72 5.95 -6.59 -6.42
CA LEU A 72 4.67 -6.72 -5.74
C LEU A 72 3.84 -7.88 -6.31
N LYS A 73 4.37 -8.60 -7.31
CA LYS A 73 3.65 -9.66 -8.03
C LYS A 73 2.29 -9.16 -8.51
N LEU A 74 2.31 -8.00 -9.16
CA LEU A 74 1.16 -7.36 -9.80
C LEU A 74 1.24 -7.60 -11.30
N SER A 75 0.09 -7.71 -11.99
CA SER A 75 0.10 -7.71 -13.46
C SER A 75 0.68 -6.41 -13.99
N GLU A 76 1.32 -6.48 -15.16
CA GLU A 76 1.87 -5.28 -15.82
C GLU A 76 0.78 -4.26 -16.16
N THR A 77 -0.43 -4.74 -16.48
CA THR A 77 -1.62 -3.90 -16.66
C THR A 77 -1.93 -3.10 -15.40
N THR A 78 -1.97 -3.76 -14.23
CA THR A 78 -2.22 -3.07 -12.96
C THR A 78 -1.13 -2.05 -12.65
N ALA A 79 0.14 -2.40 -12.83
CA ALA A 79 1.24 -1.46 -12.60
C ALA A 79 1.17 -0.24 -13.55
N SER A 80 0.74 -0.45 -14.80
CA SER A 80 0.57 0.61 -15.78
C SER A 80 -0.61 1.53 -15.45
N ASP A 81 -1.75 0.97 -15.05
CA ASP A 81 -2.93 1.75 -14.64
C ASP A 81 -2.62 2.64 -13.43
N TYR A 82 -1.85 2.12 -12.46
CA TYR A 82 -1.42 2.91 -11.31
C TYR A 82 -0.42 4.00 -11.68
N ALA A 83 0.49 3.74 -12.61
CA ALA A 83 1.42 4.75 -13.09
C ALA A 83 0.68 5.90 -13.79
N LEU A 84 -0.27 5.57 -14.68
CA LEU A 84 -1.10 6.58 -15.34
C LEU A 84 -1.86 7.44 -14.31
N LYS A 85 -2.52 6.81 -13.34
CA LYS A 85 -3.23 7.54 -12.28
C LYS A 85 -2.32 8.39 -11.40
N TYR A 86 -1.08 7.96 -11.21
CA TYR A 86 -0.07 8.73 -10.50
C TYR A 86 0.32 9.97 -11.30
N ASP A 87 0.57 9.82 -12.59
CA ASP A 87 0.90 10.93 -13.51
C ASP A 87 -0.27 11.94 -13.60
N GLU A 88 -1.51 11.48 -13.52
CA GLU A 88 -2.73 12.29 -13.46
C GLU A 88 -2.98 12.96 -12.08
N GLY A 89 -2.17 12.65 -11.06
CA GLY A 89 -2.25 13.28 -9.74
C GLY A 89 -3.32 12.72 -8.80
N HIS A 90 -3.92 11.56 -9.09
CA HIS A 90 -5.00 10.96 -8.29
C HIS A 90 -4.62 10.61 -6.84
N PHE A 91 -3.33 10.53 -6.52
CA PHE A 91 -2.84 10.07 -5.22
C PHE A 91 -2.31 11.19 -4.30
N ALA A 92 -2.61 12.46 -4.59
CA ALA A 92 -2.08 13.61 -3.85
C ALA A 92 -2.26 13.52 -2.31
N ALA A 93 -3.42 13.03 -1.84
CA ALA A 93 -3.69 12.89 -0.40
C ALA A 93 -2.77 11.85 0.26
N ILE A 94 -2.55 10.71 -0.39
CA ILE A 94 -1.66 9.64 0.09
C ILE A 94 -0.22 10.15 0.10
N LEU A 95 0.23 10.80 -0.98
CA LEU A 95 1.59 11.33 -1.10
C LEU A 95 1.87 12.40 -0.03
N LYS A 96 0.90 13.25 0.28
CA LYS A 96 1.00 14.24 1.37
C LYS A 96 1.17 13.58 2.73
N LEU A 97 0.44 12.50 3.01
CA LEU A 97 0.55 11.78 4.29
C LEU A 97 1.86 10.99 4.40
N VAL A 98 2.26 10.29 3.34
CA VAL A 98 3.53 9.52 3.29
C VAL A 98 4.74 10.44 3.41
N SER A 99 4.65 11.67 2.91
CA SER A 99 5.72 12.67 3.03
C SER A 99 5.72 13.39 4.39
N SER A 100 4.73 13.14 5.24
CA SER A 100 4.66 13.77 6.56
C SER A 100 5.56 13.07 7.58
N LYS A 101 6.03 13.82 8.59
CA LYS A 101 6.87 13.28 9.68
C LYS A 101 6.18 12.20 10.54
N LYS A 102 4.85 12.05 10.41
CA LYS A 102 4.06 11.06 11.16
C LYS A 102 4.17 9.66 10.58
N PHE A 103 4.57 9.54 9.32
CA PHE A 103 4.74 8.25 8.66
C PHE A 103 6.23 7.93 8.54
N ASP A 104 6.65 6.78 9.06
CA ASP A 104 8.03 6.31 8.91
C ASP A 104 8.23 5.75 7.49
N ARG A 105 8.41 6.67 6.54
CA ARG A 105 8.64 6.37 5.14
C ARG A 105 9.90 5.53 4.96
N GLU A 106 10.94 5.78 5.75
CA GLU A 106 12.21 5.07 5.63
C GLU A 106 12.08 3.62 6.07
N ALA A 107 11.46 3.35 7.22
CA ALA A 107 11.19 1.98 7.65
C ALA A 107 10.30 1.24 6.65
N PHE A 108 9.27 1.90 6.13
CA PHE A 108 8.41 1.29 5.11
C PHE A 108 9.18 0.93 3.84
N LEU A 109 10.02 1.84 3.33
CA LEU A 109 10.87 1.59 2.17
C LEU A 109 11.90 0.51 2.45
N LYS A 110 12.50 0.47 3.63
CA LYS A 110 13.45 -0.57 4.02
C LYS A 110 12.80 -1.96 3.98
N THR A 111 11.55 -2.07 4.41
CA THR A 111 10.76 -3.30 4.29
C THR A 111 10.51 -3.64 2.82
N LEU A 112 10.11 -2.68 2.00
CA LEU A 112 9.95 -2.90 0.55
C LEU A 112 11.26 -3.29 -0.14
N GLU A 113 12.39 -2.69 0.24
CA GLU A 113 13.72 -3.02 -0.26
C GLU A 113 14.15 -4.43 0.12
N THR A 114 13.80 -4.88 1.32
CA THR A 114 14.02 -6.27 1.74
C THR A 114 13.23 -7.23 0.86
N VAL A 115 11.97 -6.90 0.56
CA VAL A 115 11.14 -7.68 -0.39
C VAL A 115 11.73 -7.64 -1.81
N LEU A 116 12.17 -6.46 -2.27
CA LEU A 116 12.84 -6.25 -3.56
C LEU A 116 14.11 -7.11 -3.72
N GLN A 117 14.82 -7.37 -2.63
CA GLN A 117 16.04 -8.18 -2.60
C GLN A 117 15.75 -9.68 -2.38
N GLY A 118 14.48 -10.11 -2.43
CA GLY A 118 14.11 -11.52 -2.25
C GLY A 118 14.09 -11.96 -0.78
N GLY A 119 13.74 -11.07 0.15
CA GLY A 119 13.74 -11.34 1.60
C GLY A 119 15.08 -11.09 2.28
N MET A 120 16.06 -10.59 1.54
CA MET A 120 17.39 -10.26 2.05
C MET A 120 17.42 -8.82 2.59
N PRO A 121 17.83 -8.58 3.85
CA PRO A 121 17.86 -7.23 4.40
C PRO A 121 18.89 -6.34 3.66
N PRO A 122 18.65 -5.02 3.57
CA PRO A 122 19.50 -4.10 2.83
C PRO A 122 20.93 -4.12 3.40
N MET A 123 21.88 -4.38 2.50
CA MET A 123 23.25 -4.68 2.87
C MET A 123 24.17 -3.47 2.68
N GLY A 124 24.83 -3.08 3.77
CA GLY A 124 26.00 -2.20 3.69
C GLY A 124 27.04 -2.81 2.74
N LYS A 125 27.69 -1.94 1.95
CA LYS A 125 28.65 -2.31 0.89
C LYS A 125 29.61 -3.42 1.37
N GLY A 126 29.45 -4.65 0.88
CA GLY A 126 30.48 -5.71 0.97
C GLY A 126 30.13 -7.06 1.62
N ARG A 127 28.93 -7.28 2.16
CA ARG A 127 28.65 -8.50 2.96
C ARG A 127 28.20 -9.76 2.18
N TRP A 128 27.73 -9.66 0.93
CA TRP A 128 27.24 -10.83 0.17
C TRP A 128 28.32 -11.70 -0.50
N LYS A 129 29.61 -11.32 -0.46
CA LYS A 129 30.69 -12.13 -1.08
C LYS A 129 30.88 -13.53 -0.47
N ARG A 130 30.16 -13.90 0.59
CA ARG A 130 30.30 -15.20 1.28
C ARG A 130 29.10 -16.15 1.17
N ALA A 131 27.96 -15.70 0.65
CA ALA A 131 26.74 -16.52 0.63
C ALA A 131 26.50 -17.25 -0.70
N LEU A 132 27.30 -16.96 -1.73
CA LEU A 132 27.38 -17.75 -2.95
C LEU A 132 28.60 -18.66 -2.82
N LYS A 133 28.40 -19.83 -2.21
CA LYS A 133 29.34 -20.95 -2.28
C LYS A 133 28.54 -22.22 -2.50
#